data_AF-A0A1Q3ZK73-F1
#
_entry.id   AF-A0A1Q3ZK73-F1
#
_cell.length_a   1.000
_cell.length_b   1.000
_cell.length_c   1.000
_cell.angle_alpha   90.00
_cell.angle_beta   90.00
_cell.angle_gamma   90.00
#
_symmetry.space_group_name_H-M   'P 1'
#
loop_
_entity.id
_entity.type
_entity.pdbx_description
1 polymer ?
#
loop_
_entity_poly.entity_id
_entity_poly.type
_entity_poly.pdbx_seq_one_letter_code
_entity_poly.pdbx_strand_id
1 'polypeptide(L)'
;MNSWIPLIIAIAAFTALILIVFIMMKKQQSVTVQLIERDIRNLNLELKKDRQNYFLPHRVEAYQRFILLMNRITPENIVLRFHNPALPAKKVQLDILEAIREEFDHNVAQQMFISSDAWKLVKDAKEETIRIINLAGDSLDVTALSLDFATRIMEISAEVGSMPTDIAAEYLKKELQELF
;
A
#
# COMPACT_ATOMS: atom_id res chain seq x y z
N MET A 1 88.95 -16.31 8.46
CA MET A 1 87.65 -16.58 9.09
C MET A 1 86.67 -15.55 8.53
N ASN A 2 85.64 -15.97 7.77
CA ASN A 2 84.85 -15.06 6.94
C ASN A 2 83.93 -14.14 7.77
N SER A 3 84.39 -12.92 8.06
CA SER A 3 83.70 -11.91 8.87
C SER A 3 82.36 -11.41 8.29
N TRP A 4 82.00 -11.79 7.06
CA TRP A 4 80.79 -11.32 6.37
C TRP A 4 79.54 -12.19 6.59
N ILE A 5 79.71 -13.45 6.97
CA ILE A 5 78.61 -14.39 7.24
C ILE A 5 77.64 -13.89 8.34
N PRO A 6 78.10 -13.40 9.52
CA PRO A 6 77.17 -12.92 10.55
C PRO A 6 76.38 -11.69 10.10
N LEU A 7 76.95 -10.85 9.22
CA LEU A 7 76.30 -9.66 8.70
C LEU A 7 75.16 -10.01 7.74
N ILE A 8 75.34 -11.04 6.89
CA ILE A 8 74.29 -11.56 6.00
C ILE A 8 73.13 -12.16 6.81
N ILE A 9 73.44 -12.94 7.86
CA ILE A 9 72.42 -13.53 8.74
C ILE A 9 71.61 -12.44 9.46
N ALA A 10 72.27 -11.38 9.95
CA ALA A 10 71.60 -10.26 10.59
C ALA A 10 70.65 -9.52 9.63
N ILE A 11 71.08 -9.27 8.39
CA ILE A 11 70.24 -8.64 7.36
C ILE A 11 69.04 -9.54 7.02
N ALA A 12 69.25 -10.84 6.83
CA ALA A 12 68.17 -11.78 6.53
C ALA A 12 67.14 -11.88 7.68
N ALA A 13 67.58 -11.83 8.93
CA ALA A 13 66.68 -11.79 10.08
C ALA A 13 65.87 -10.48 10.13
N PHE A 14 66.50 -9.35 9.82
CA PHE A 14 65.84 -8.04 9.79
C PHE A 14 64.81 -7.92 8.66
N THR A 15 65.13 -8.43 7.47
CA THR A 15 64.17 -8.45 6.34
C THR A 15 63.00 -9.37 6.61
N ALA A 16 63.23 -10.54 7.23
CA ALA A 16 62.17 -11.44 7.65
C ALA A 16 61.24 -10.78 8.69
N LEU A 17 61.80 -10.04 9.65
CA LEU A 17 61.01 -9.28 10.65
C LEU A 17 60.11 -8.23 9.98
N ILE A 18 60.68 -7.42 9.06
CA ILE A 18 59.93 -6.41 8.31
C ILE A 18 58.80 -7.06 7.51
N LEU A 19 59.07 -8.19 6.86
CA LEU A 19 58.07 -8.90 6.06
C LEU A 19 56.92 -9.42 6.93
N ILE A 20 57.20 -9.97 8.10
CA ILE A 20 56.18 -10.44 9.05
C ILE A 20 55.31 -9.26 9.51
N VAL A 21 55.91 -8.14 9.90
CA VAL A 21 55.18 -6.95 10.33
C VAL A 21 54.30 -6.42 9.19
N PHE A 22 54.83 -6.35 7.96
CA PHE A 22 54.07 -5.92 6.79
C PHE A 22 52.85 -6.81 6.52
N ILE A 23 53.01 -8.14 6.59
CA ILE A 23 51.90 -9.09 6.42
C ILE A 23 50.86 -8.91 7.53
N MET A 24 51.29 -8.74 8.79
CA MET A 24 50.38 -8.52 9.92
C MET A 24 49.60 -7.21 9.76
N MET A 25 50.25 -6.11 9.37
CA MET A 25 49.59 -4.83 9.12
C MET A 25 48.57 -4.93 7.99
N LYS A 26 48.92 -5.58 6.87
CA LYS A 26 47.99 -5.79 5.75
C LYS A 26 46.79 -6.63 6.17
N LYS A 27 47.02 -7.71 6.94
CA LYS A 27 45.94 -8.55 7.50
C LYS A 27 45.04 -7.76 8.45
N GLN A 28 45.62 -6.95 9.33
CA GLN A 28 44.87 -6.09 10.26
C GLN A 28 44.01 -5.06 9.51
N GLN A 29 44.55 -4.45 8.46
CA GLN A 29 43.81 -3.53 7.60
C GLN A 29 42.64 -4.23 6.92
N SER A 30 42.85 -5.42 6.34
CA SER A 30 41.78 -6.21 5.71
C SER A 30 40.66 -6.59 6.69
N VAL A 31 41.01 -7.00 7.91
CA VAL A 31 40.01 -7.31 8.96
C VAL A 31 39.20 -6.07 9.34
N THR A 32 39.88 -4.93 9.51
CA THR A 32 39.22 -3.66 9.85
C THR A 32 38.23 -3.23 8.76
N VAL A 33 38.62 -3.34 7.49
CA VAL A 33 37.74 -3.04 6.35
C VAL A 33 36.53 -3.98 6.33
N GLN A 34 36.72 -5.29 6.57
CA GLN A 34 35.61 -6.25 6.61
C GLN A 34 34.63 -5.99 7.75
N LEU A 35 35.12 -5.55 8.92
CA LEU A 35 34.28 -5.16 10.06
C LEU A 35 33.45 -3.92 9.72
N ILE A 36 34.08 -2.87 9.19
CA ILE A 36 33.39 -1.64 8.77
C ILE A 36 32.32 -1.95 7.72
N GLU A 37 32.63 -2.77 6.71
CA GLU A 37 31.65 -3.17 5.71
C GLU A 37 30.49 -3.97 6.31
N ARG A 38 30.77 -4.85 7.28
CA ARG A 38 29.74 -5.61 8.00
C ARG A 38 28.84 -4.67 8.80
N ASP A 39 29.41 -3.70 9.49
CA ASP A 39 28.67 -2.72 10.29
C ASP A 39 27.80 -1.84 9.39
N ILE A 40 28.32 -1.37 8.25
CA ILE A 40 27.54 -0.65 7.23
C ILE A 40 26.40 -1.52 6.68
N ARG A 41 26.66 -2.81 6.39
CA ARG A 41 25.60 -3.73 5.95
C ARG A 41 24.52 -3.91 7.01
N ASN A 42 24.91 -4.11 8.27
CA ASN A 42 23.99 -4.27 9.39
C ASN A 42 23.15 -3.01 9.62
N LEU A 43 23.79 -1.83 9.63
CA LEU A 43 23.11 -0.54 9.76
C LEU A 43 22.11 -0.34 8.61
N ASN A 44 22.48 -0.67 7.37
CA ASN A 44 21.55 -0.59 6.24
C ASN A 44 20.37 -1.56 6.38
N LEU A 45 20.57 -2.75 6.94
CA LEU A 45 19.48 -3.69 7.23
C LEU A 45 18.56 -3.18 8.34
N GLU A 46 19.13 -2.57 9.38
CA GLU A 46 18.39 -1.94 10.48
C GLU A 46 17.56 -0.76 9.99
N LEU A 47 18.15 0.18 9.24
CA LEU A 47 17.43 1.31 8.63
C LEU A 47 16.32 0.85 7.67
N LYS A 48 16.52 -0.26 6.95
CA LYS A 48 15.47 -0.86 6.11
C LYS A 48 14.32 -1.40 6.97
N LYS A 49 14.62 -2.10 8.06
CA LYS A 49 13.61 -2.60 9.02
C LYS A 49 12.86 -1.46 9.68
N ASP A 50 13.56 -0.43 10.14
CA ASP A 50 12.93 0.73 10.80
C ASP A 50 12.01 1.47 9.84
N ARG A 51 12.44 1.67 8.59
CA ARG A 51 11.58 2.23 7.56
C ARG A 51 10.35 1.36 7.33
N GLN A 52 10.51 0.05 7.23
CA GLN A 52 9.39 -0.87 7.05
C GLN A 52 8.42 -0.79 8.25
N ASN A 53 8.93 -0.82 9.47
CA ASN A 53 8.14 -0.71 10.70
C ASN A 53 7.40 0.62 10.80
N TYR A 54 8.00 1.71 10.30
CA TYR A 54 7.37 3.03 10.31
C TYR A 54 6.24 3.15 9.28
N PHE A 55 6.43 2.65 8.05
CA PHE A 55 5.45 2.83 6.97
C PHE A 55 4.40 1.73 6.88
N LEU A 56 4.69 0.50 7.33
CA LEU A 56 3.76 -0.63 7.24
C LEU A 56 2.41 -0.33 7.91
N PRO A 57 2.33 0.27 9.12
CA PRO A 57 1.06 0.62 9.75
C PRO A 57 0.21 1.56 8.88
N HIS A 58 0.82 2.58 8.29
CA HIS A 58 0.12 3.52 7.42
C HIS A 58 -0.38 2.87 6.13
N ARG A 59 0.37 1.91 5.57
CA ARG A 59 -0.10 1.12 4.44
C ARG A 59 -1.33 0.32 4.83
N VAL A 60 -1.26 -0.45 5.92
CA VAL A 60 -2.39 -1.25 6.42
C VAL A 60 -3.63 -0.38 6.65
N GLU A 61 -3.46 0.79 7.27
CA GLU A 61 -4.54 1.75 7.51
C GLU A 61 -5.19 2.24 6.20
N ALA A 62 -4.39 2.54 5.17
CA ALA A 62 -4.89 2.94 3.86
C ALA A 62 -5.71 1.83 3.19
N TYR A 63 -5.23 0.58 3.21
CA TYR A 63 -6.00 -0.56 2.69
C TYR A 63 -7.33 -0.74 3.43
N GLN A 64 -7.33 -0.63 4.77
CA GLN A 64 -8.56 -0.73 5.56
C GLN A 64 -9.58 0.34 5.17
N ARG A 65 -9.13 1.58 4.98
CA ARG A 65 -10.00 2.69 4.59
C ARG A 65 -10.54 2.56 3.17
N PHE A 66 -9.74 2.07 2.21
CA PHE A 66 -10.26 1.79 0.88
C PHE A 66 -11.24 0.61 0.87
N ILE A 67 -10.98 -0.46 1.62
CA ILE A 67 -11.94 -1.56 1.78
C ILE A 67 -13.23 -1.06 2.44
N LEU A 68 -13.13 -0.16 3.43
CA LEU A 68 -14.29 0.46 4.07
C LEU A 68 -15.06 1.34 3.07
N LEU A 69 -14.38 2.15 2.26
CA LEU A 69 -14.98 2.94 1.19
C LEU A 69 -15.76 2.03 0.22
N MET A 70 -15.14 0.94 -0.27
CA MET A 70 -15.80 -0.01 -1.18
C MET A 70 -17.07 -0.57 -0.55
N ASN A 71 -16.99 -1.08 0.69
CA ASN A 71 -18.17 -1.56 1.41
C ASN A 71 -19.21 -0.47 1.62
N ARG A 72 -18.81 0.78 1.88
CA ARG A 72 -19.75 1.87 2.09
C ARG A 72 -20.50 2.20 0.81
N ILE A 73 -19.83 2.37 -0.32
CA ILE A 73 -20.47 2.82 -1.55
C ILE A 73 -21.21 1.71 -2.31
N THR A 74 -21.03 0.44 -1.93
CA THR A 74 -21.83 -0.68 -2.43
C THR A 74 -23.33 -0.34 -2.41
N PRO A 75 -24.07 -0.53 -3.54
CA PRO A 75 -25.48 -0.13 -3.67
C PRO A 75 -26.38 -0.62 -2.54
N GLU A 76 -26.21 -1.86 -2.11
CA GLU A 76 -26.95 -2.47 -1.01
C GLU A 76 -26.77 -1.69 0.29
N ASN A 77 -25.53 -1.34 0.62
CA ASN A 77 -25.20 -0.64 1.86
C ASN A 77 -25.59 0.83 1.83
N ILE A 78 -25.51 1.49 0.66
CA ILE A 78 -25.88 2.90 0.55
C ILE A 78 -27.40 3.08 0.61
N VAL A 79 -28.17 2.20 -0.04
CA VAL A 79 -29.63 2.22 0.01
C VAL A 79 -30.13 2.07 1.44
N LEU A 80 -29.57 1.13 2.21
CA LEU A 80 -29.95 0.92 3.60
C LEU A 80 -29.69 2.14 4.50
N ARG A 81 -28.63 2.91 4.24
CA ARG A 81 -28.29 4.10 5.04
C ARG A 81 -29.11 5.33 4.69
N PHE A 82 -29.56 5.45 3.44
CA PHE A 82 -30.28 6.61 2.94
C PHE A 82 -31.78 6.37 2.75
N HIS A 83 -32.28 5.19 3.13
CA HIS A 83 -33.70 4.87 3.04
C HIS A 83 -34.53 5.75 3.99
N ASN A 84 -35.42 6.56 3.41
CA ASN A 84 -36.41 7.32 4.15
C ASN A 84 -37.73 7.36 3.35
N PRO A 85 -38.76 6.60 3.75
CA PRO A 85 -40.01 6.47 3.00
C PRO A 85 -40.71 7.79 2.67
N ALA A 86 -40.49 8.84 3.47
CA ALA A 86 -41.14 10.13 3.30
C ALA A 86 -40.45 11.05 2.27
N LEU A 87 -39.25 10.70 1.79
CA LEU A 87 -38.49 11.53 0.88
C LEU A 87 -38.76 11.19 -0.59
N PRO A 88 -38.84 12.21 -1.48
CA PRO A 88 -38.84 12.01 -2.92
C PRO A 88 -37.55 11.32 -3.38
N ALA A 89 -37.66 10.41 -4.36
CA ALA A 89 -36.53 9.67 -4.94
C ALA A 89 -35.38 10.60 -5.37
N LYS A 90 -35.72 11.75 -5.99
CA LYS A 90 -34.72 12.71 -6.47
C LYS A 90 -33.88 13.33 -5.35
N LYS A 91 -34.46 13.56 -4.18
CA LYS A 91 -33.73 14.09 -3.02
C LYS A 91 -32.75 13.03 -2.49
N VAL A 92 -33.21 11.79 -2.35
CA VAL A 92 -32.37 10.66 -1.92
C VAL A 92 -31.22 10.40 -2.90
N GLN A 93 -31.47 10.52 -4.22
CA GLN A 93 -30.43 10.41 -5.24
C GLN A 93 -29.31 11.43 -5.01
N LEU A 94 -29.66 12.71 -4.79
CA LEU A 94 -28.68 13.76 -4.54
C LEU A 94 -27.87 13.49 -3.27
N ASP A 95 -28.56 13.09 -2.19
CA ASP A 95 -27.92 12.80 -0.89
C ASP A 95 -26.93 11.63 -1.00
N ILE A 96 -27.27 10.58 -1.76
CA ILE A 96 -26.37 9.45 -2.03
C ILE A 96 -25.14 9.89 -2.85
N LEU A 97 -25.34 10.68 -3.91
CA LEU A 97 -24.24 11.13 -4.77
C LEU A 97 -23.26 12.04 -4.03
N GLU A 98 -23.78 12.90 -3.15
CA GLU A 98 -22.98 13.74 -2.26
C GLU A 98 -22.16 12.87 -1.30
N ALA A 99 -22.79 11.90 -0.64
CA ALA A 99 -22.11 11.00 0.28
C ALA A 99 -21.00 10.15 -0.38
N ILE A 100 -21.21 9.66 -1.61
CA ILE A 100 -20.17 8.94 -2.35
C ILE A 100 -18.96 9.85 -2.60
N ARG A 101 -19.21 11.11 -2.97
CA ARG A 101 -18.14 12.08 -3.25
C ARG A 101 -17.36 12.40 -1.98
N GLU A 102 -18.04 12.72 -0.89
CA GLU A 102 -17.41 13.03 0.39
C GLU A 102 -16.54 11.87 0.89
N GLU A 103 -17.09 10.65 0.90
CA GLU A 103 -16.36 9.46 1.35
C GLU A 103 -15.12 9.21 0.47
N PHE A 104 -15.22 9.42 -0.85
CA PHE A 104 -14.08 9.30 -1.75
C PHE A 104 -13.02 10.38 -1.48
N ASP A 105 -13.43 11.64 -1.34
CA ASP A 105 -12.52 12.78 -1.12
C ASP A 105 -11.79 12.66 0.23
N HIS A 106 -12.42 12.09 1.26
CA HIS A 106 -11.77 11.79 2.53
C HIS A 106 -10.65 10.74 2.43
N ASN A 107 -10.71 9.86 1.43
CA ASN A 107 -9.78 8.74 1.27
C ASN A 107 -8.77 8.94 0.12
N VAL A 108 -8.97 9.93 -0.76
CA VAL A 108 -8.15 10.13 -1.98
C VAL A 108 -6.65 10.29 -1.70
N ALA A 109 -6.28 10.95 -0.60
CA ALA A 109 -4.88 11.17 -0.24
C ALA A 109 -4.14 9.84 0.04
N GLN A 110 -4.87 8.81 0.44
CA GLN A 110 -4.31 7.51 0.80
C GLN A 110 -3.93 6.67 -0.41
N GLN A 111 -4.27 7.11 -1.63
CA GLN A 111 -3.90 6.43 -2.88
C GLN A 111 -2.39 6.20 -2.99
N MET A 112 -1.57 7.02 -2.29
CA MET A 112 -0.11 6.88 -2.26
C MET A 112 0.39 5.56 -1.63
N PHE A 113 -0.47 4.83 -0.92
CA PHE A 113 -0.10 3.61 -0.19
C PHE A 113 -0.50 2.30 -0.89
N ILE A 114 -1.33 2.37 -1.93
CA ILE A 114 -1.80 1.24 -2.74
C ILE A 114 -1.16 1.27 -4.14
N SER A 115 -1.28 0.20 -4.92
CA SER A 115 -0.78 0.23 -6.31
C SER A 115 -1.67 1.08 -7.24
N SER A 116 -1.10 1.44 -8.38
CA SER A 116 -1.85 2.08 -9.46
C SER A 116 -3.02 1.25 -9.97
N ASP A 117 -2.90 -0.09 -9.97
CA ASP A 117 -3.93 -1.01 -10.42
C ASP A 117 -5.07 -1.08 -9.40
N ALA A 118 -4.75 -1.21 -8.10
CA ALA A 118 -5.72 -1.09 -7.01
C ALA A 118 -6.47 0.25 -7.09
N TRP A 119 -5.74 1.35 -7.30
CA TRP A 119 -6.33 2.67 -7.39
C TRP A 119 -7.26 2.83 -8.58
N LYS A 120 -6.90 2.24 -9.73
CA LYS A 120 -7.77 2.22 -10.90
C LYS A 120 -9.09 1.51 -10.57
N LEU A 121 -9.04 0.33 -9.96
CA LEU A 121 -10.23 -0.43 -9.56
C LEU A 121 -11.12 0.36 -8.59
N VAL A 122 -10.54 1.06 -7.61
CA VAL A 122 -11.29 1.90 -6.67
C VAL A 122 -12.05 3.02 -7.39
N LYS A 123 -11.41 3.68 -8.36
CA LYS A 123 -12.06 4.73 -9.16
C LYS A 123 -13.15 4.15 -10.05
N ASP A 124 -12.87 3.05 -10.75
CA ASP A 124 -13.83 2.40 -11.63
C ASP A 124 -15.07 1.95 -10.83
N ALA A 125 -14.87 1.42 -9.61
CA ALA A 125 -15.95 1.07 -8.70
C ALA A 125 -16.81 2.27 -8.30
N LYS A 126 -16.18 3.38 -7.92
CA LYS A 126 -16.88 4.63 -7.56
C LYS A 126 -17.68 5.19 -8.74
N GLU A 127 -17.11 5.22 -9.94
CA GLU A 127 -17.82 5.70 -11.14
C GLU A 127 -18.99 4.78 -11.53
N GLU A 128 -18.84 3.46 -11.38
CA GLU A 128 -19.93 2.53 -11.67
C GLU A 128 -21.07 2.64 -10.66
N THR A 129 -20.77 2.76 -9.37
CA THR A 129 -21.81 3.06 -8.36
C THR A 129 -22.56 4.32 -8.72
N ILE A 130 -21.88 5.41 -9.06
CA ILE A 130 -22.53 6.67 -9.48
C ILE A 130 -23.43 6.45 -10.70
N ARG A 131 -22.96 5.66 -11.69
CA ARG A 131 -23.75 5.32 -12.87
C ARG A 131 -25.05 4.60 -12.49
N ILE A 132 -24.99 3.59 -11.64
CA ILE A 132 -26.16 2.83 -11.17
C ILE A 132 -27.16 3.75 -10.46
N ILE A 133 -26.68 4.60 -9.55
CA ILE A 133 -27.51 5.56 -8.81
C ILE A 133 -28.21 6.53 -9.77
N ASN A 134 -27.50 7.01 -10.80
CA ASN A 134 -28.09 7.90 -11.81
C ASN A 134 -29.11 7.19 -12.69
N LEU A 135 -28.78 6.00 -13.20
CA LEU A 135 -29.67 5.22 -14.04
C LEU A 135 -30.98 4.88 -13.30
N ALA A 136 -30.88 4.51 -12.03
CA ALA A 136 -32.05 4.26 -11.19
C ALA A 136 -32.91 5.53 -11.06
N GLY A 137 -32.29 6.68 -10.77
CA GLY A 137 -33.01 7.93 -10.52
C GLY A 137 -33.66 8.50 -11.78
N ASP A 138 -33.00 8.35 -12.93
CA ASP A 138 -33.50 8.84 -14.22
C ASP A 138 -34.59 7.92 -14.80
N SER A 139 -34.69 6.67 -14.34
CA SER A 139 -35.73 5.72 -14.76
C SER A 139 -37.06 5.85 -14.00
N LEU A 140 -37.13 6.75 -13.01
CA LEU A 140 -38.29 6.93 -12.13
C LEU A 140 -39.07 8.20 -12.43
N ASP A 141 -40.37 8.15 -12.19
CA ASP A 141 -41.24 9.33 -12.28
C ASP A 141 -40.90 10.38 -11.21
N VAL A 142 -41.25 11.64 -11.49
CA VAL A 142 -41.00 12.78 -10.58
C VAL A 142 -41.71 12.60 -9.22
N THR A 143 -42.77 11.80 -9.17
CA THR A 143 -43.55 11.49 -7.96
C THR A 143 -43.06 10.26 -7.21
N ALA A 144 -42.02 9.57 -7.70
CA ALA A 144 -41.48 8.37 -7.06
C ALA A 144 -40.87 8.68 -5.69
N LEU A 145 -40.98 7.72 -4.78
CA LEU A 145 -40.49 7.84 -3.41
C LEU A 145 -39.20 7.05 -3.21
N SER A 146 -38.56 7.25 -2.05
CA SER A 146 -37.33 6.56 -1.66
C SER A 146 -37.39 5.04 -1.79
N LEU A 147 -38.55 4.42 -1.53
CA LEU A 147 -38.72 2.97 -1.64
C LEU A 147 -38.64 2.48 -3.09
N ASP A 148 -39.26 3.21 -4.02
CA ASP A 148 -39.21 2.90 -5.45
C ASP A 148 -37.77 3.01 -5.95
N PHE A 149 -37.06 4.04 -5.49
CA PHE A 149 -35.65 4.27 -5.81
C PHE A 149 -34.73 3.18 -5.28
N ALA A 150 -34.91 2.78 -4.02
CA ALA A 150 -34.19 1.66 -3.41
C ALA A 150 -34.38 0.37 -4.22
N THR A 151 -35.63 0.06 -4.59
CA THR A 151 -35.97 -1.14 -5.37
C THR A 151 -35.28 -1.09 -6.73
N ARG A 152 -35.34 0.06 -7.41
CA ARG A 152 -34.75 0.22 -8.74
C ARG A 152 -33.22 0.11 -8.75
N ILE A 153 -32.54 0.65 -7.72
CA ILE A 153 -31.09 0.48 -7.55
C ILE A 153 -30.73 -1.00 -7.43
N MET A 154 -31.49 -1.76 -6.63
CA MET A 154 -31.23 -3.19 -6.42
C MET A 154 -31.45 -4.01 -7.70
N GLU A 155 -32.48 -3.69 -8.49
CA GLU A 155 -32.72 -4.33 -9.80
C GLU A 155 -31.55 -4.11 -10.76
N ILE A 156 -31.10 -2.86 -10.92
CA ILE A 156 -29.98 -2.53 -11.81
C ILE A 156 -28.68 -3.19 -11.30
N SER A 157 -28.45 -3.19 -9.99
CA SER A 157 -27.26 -3.81 -9.40
C SER A 157 -27.24 -5.33 -9.62
N ALA A 158 -28.41 -5.99 -9.59
CA ALA A 158 -28.52 -7.41 -9.87
C ALA A 158 -28.20 -7.77 -11.34
N GLU A 159 -28.47 -6.86 -12.29
CA GLU A 159 -28.11 -7.05 -13.71
C GLU A 159 -26.59 -6.99 -13.96
N VAL A 160 -25.87 -6.20 -13.16
CA VAL A 160 -24.40 -6.06 -13.23
C VAL A 160 -23.69 -7.35 -12.79
N GLY A 161 -24.32 -8.13 -11.91
CA GLY A 161 -23.77 -9.37 -11.38
C GLY A 161 -22.72 -9.11 -10.31
N SER A 162 -21.43 -9.25 -10.65
CA SER A 162 -20.35 -8.98 -9.68
C SER A 162 -20.07 -7.49 -9.65
N MET A 163 -20.35 -6.86 -8.51
CA MET A 163 -20.20 -5.42 -8.35
C MET A 163 -18.71 -5.02 -8.40
N PRO A 164 -18.34 -3.97 -9.14
CA PRO A 164 -16.96 -3.46 -9.15
C PRO A 164 -16.41 -3.10 -7.76
N THR A 165 -17.27 -2.71 -6.81
CA THR A 165 -16.91 -2.49 -5.40
C THR A 165 -16.37 -3.75 -4.75
N ASP A 166 -16.96 -4.91 -5.02
CA ASP A 166 -16.56 -6.19 -4.44
C ASP A 166 -15.24 -6.66 -5.08
N ILE A 167 -15.12 -6.50 -6.39
CA ILE A 167 -13.88 -6.80 -7.13
C ILE A 167 -12.71 -5.96 -6.60
N ALA A 168 -12.93 -4.65 -6.43
CA ALA A 168 -11.93 -3.75 -5.89
C ALA A 168 -11.56 -4.09 -4.44
N ALA A 169 -12.54 -4.40 -3.59
CA ALA A 169 -12.30 -4.81 -2.21
C ALA A 169 -11.49 -6.12 -2.12
N GLU A 170 -11.80 -7.10 -2.97
CA GLU A 170 -11.05 -8.37 -3.02
C GLU A 170 -9.61 -8.14 -3.51
N TYR A 171 -9.42 -7.30 -4.53
CA TYR A 171 -8.08 -6.96 -5.03
C TYR A 171 -7.24 -6.27 -3.94
N LEU A 172 -7.80 -5.26 -3.26
CA LEU A 172 -7.13 -4.56 -2.15
C LEU A 172 -6.72 -5.53 -1.04
N LYS A 173 -7.57 -6.51 -0.72
CA LYS A 173 -7.26 -7.54 0.28
C LYS A 173 -6.10 -8.43 -0.15
N LYS A 174 -6.08 -8.87 -1.42
CA LYS A 174 -4.99 -9.69 -1.97
C LYS A 174 -3.66 -8.92 -1.97
N GLU A 175 -3.69 -7.68 -2.43
CA GLU A 175 -2.50 -6.82 -2.45
C GLU A 175 -1.95 -6.56 -1.03
N LEU A 176 -2.83 -6.33 -0.05
CA LEU A 176 -2.43 -6.20 1.35
C LEU A 176 -1.76 -7.49 1.87
N GLN A 177 -2.27 -8.67 1.49
CA GLN A 177 -1.70 -9.95 1.90
C GLN A 177 -0.30 -10.18 1.33
N GLU A 178 0.02 -9.65 0.15
CA GLU A 178 1.36 -9.72 -0.44
C GLU A 178 2.40 -8.85 0.28
N LEU A 179 1.98 -7.96 1.19
CA LEU A 179 2.88 -7.19 2.04
C LEU A 179 3.44 -7.98 3.23
N PHE A 180 2.91 -9.19 3.49
CA PHE A 180 3.28 -10.08 4.60
C PHE A 180 3.90 -11.38 4.08
#